data_AF-A0A087GGD0-F1
#
_entry.id   AF-A0A087GGD0-F1
#
_cell.length_a   1.000
_cell.length_b   1.000
_cell.length_c   1.000
_cell.angle_alpha   90.00
_cell.angle_beta   90.00
_cell.angle_gamma   90.00
#
_symmetry.space_group_name_H-M   'P 1'
#
loop_
_entity.id
_entity.type
_entity.pdbx_description
1 polymer ?
#
loop_
_entity_poly.entity_id
_entity_poly.type
_entity_poly.pdbx_seq_one_letter_code
_entity_poly.pdbx_strand_id
1 'polypeptide(L)' 'MAASGDMLMATRGSNADGEEKTYVALQIAKEWTNWSLKKAKVVAHYGFIPLIVFVAMNSDPKHNLFQLLSPV' A
#
# COMPACT_ATOMS: atom_id res chain seq x y z
N MET A 1 48.93 34.92 24.09
CA MET A 1 47.69 35.01 23.29
C MET A 1 47.91 34.21 22.02
N ALA A 2 47.57 32.93 22.02
CA ALA A 2 47.89 32.00 20.94
C ALA A 2 46.63 31.56 20.19
N ALA A 3 46.73 31.65 18.87
CA ALA A 3 46.12 30.81 17.84
C ALA A 3 44.58 30.81 17.71
N SER A 4 44.14 31.64 16.75
CA SER A 4 43.08 31.29 15.80
C SER A 4 43.32 29.87 15.26
N GLY A 5 42.37 28.95 15.45
CA GLY A 5 42.64 27.55 15.12
C GLY A 5 41.47 26.63 14.81
N ASP A 6 40.20 27.05 14.82
CA ASP A 6 39.08 26.10 14.60
C ASP A 6 37.98 26.59 13.64
N MET A 7 38.36 27.41 12.66
CA MET A 7 37.61 27.49 11.41
C MET A 7 38.13 26.37 10.51
N LEU A 8 37.63 25.14 10.66
CA LEU A 8 37.67 24.02 9.69
C LEU A 8 37.12 22.73 10.34
N MET A 9 35.84 22.71 10.69
CA MET A 9 35.07 21.46 10.67
C MET A 9 33.99 21.59 9.60
N ALA A 10 34.49 21.55 8.37
CA ALA A 10 33.71 21.23 7.20
C ALA A 10 32.92 19.93 7.47
N THR A 11 31.61 20.02 7.24
CA THR A 11 30.86 19.00 6.49
C THR A 11 31.13 17.55 6.91
N ARG A 12 30.81 17.19 8.16
CA ARG A 12 30.70 15.77 8.54
C ARG A 12 29.26 15.30 8.40
N GLY A 13 28.95 14.87 7.17
CA GLY A 13 28.07 13.74 6.89
C GLY A 13 26.60 13.89 7.27
N SER A 14 25.84 14.48 6.35
CA SER A 14 24.44 14.13 6.12
C SER A 14 24.35 12.61 5.79
N ASN A 15 24.18 11.77 6.81
CA ASN A 15 23.89 10.33 6.66
C ASN A 15 22.92 9.80 7.72
N ALA A 16 22.87 10.40 8.92
CA ALA A 16 21.92 9.99 9.97
C ALA A 16 20.45 10.15 9.53
N ASP A 17 20.11 11.26 8.88
CA ASP A 17 18.74 11.59 8.47
C ASP A 17 18.12 10.56 7.51
N GLY A 18 18.95 9.78 6.80
CA GLY A 18 18.49 8.76 5.86
C GLY A 18 17.97 7.50 6.57
N GLU A 19 18.59 7.13 7.68
CA GLU A 19 18.37 5.86 8.37
C GLU A 19 17.09 5.93 9.21
N GLU A 20 16.90 7.04 9.93
CA GLU A 20 15.64 7.36 10.60
C GLU A 20 14.46 7.51 9.63
N LYS A 21 14.65 8.16 8.48
CA LYS A 21 13.61 8.24 7.44
C LYS A 21 13.24 6.87 6.88
N THR A 22 14.22 5.99 6.67
CA THR A 22 13.94 4.62 6.22
C THR A 22 13.17 3.80 7.27
N TYR A 23 13.50 3.95 8.56
CA TYR A 23 12.78 3.28 9.63
C TYR A 23 11.31 3.76 9.71
N VAL A 24 11.08 5.06 9.60
CA VAL A 24 9.72 5.63 9.59
C VAL A 24 8.93 5.18 8.36
N ALA A 25 9.55 5.19 7.17
CA ALA A 25 8.90 4.70 5.95
C ALA A 25 8.54 3.21 6.03
N LEU A 26 9.42 2.38 6.62
CA LEU A 26 9.15 0.97 6.87
C LEU A 26 8.01 0.75 7.85
N GLN A 27 7.90 1.57 8.91
CA GLN A 27 6.80 1.48 9.86
C GLN A 27 5.46 1.85 9.21
N ILE A 28 5.43 2.93 8.42
CA ILE A 28 4.22 3.33 7.67
C ILE A 28 3.84 2.23 6.68
N ALA A 29 4.79 1.71 5.89
CA ALA A 29 4.53 0.62 4.96
C ALA A 29 4.03 -0.65 5.67
N LYS A 30 4.60 -0.96 6.84
CA LYS A 30 4.18 -2.08 7.68
C LYS A 30 2.76 -1.89 8.20
N GLU A 31 2.40 -0.73 8.71
CA GLU A 31 1.02 -0.42 9.14
C GLU A 31 0.03 -0.51 7.99
N TRP A 32 0.38 0.08 6.84
CA TRP A 32 -0.42 0.00 5.61
C TRP A 32 -0.61 -1.43 5.14
N THR A 33 0.44 -2.25 5.16
CA THR A 33 0.38 -3.67 4.76
C THR A 33 -0.46 -4.47 5.74
N ASN A 34 -0.32 -4.23 7.05
CA ASN A 34 -1.08 -4.95 8.07
C ASN A 34 -2.58 -4.60 8.01
N TRP A 35 -2.90 -3.32 7.77
CA TRP A 35 -4.27 -2.87 7.53
C TRP A 35 -4.84 -3.51 6.25
N SER A 36 -4.04 -3.54 5.17
CA SER A 36 -4.43 -4.14 3.89
C SER A 36 -4.67 -5.65 4.02
N LEU A 37 -3.81 -6.39 4.72
CA LEU A 37 -3.97 -7.83 4.95
C LEU A 37 -5.23 -8.15 5.76
N LYS A 38 -5.55 -7.33 6.77
CA LYS A 38 -6.81 -7.48 7.53
C LYS A 38 -8.05 -7.26 6.65
N LYS A 39 -7.98 -6.35 5.69
CA LYS A 39 -9.07 -6.10 4.74
C LYS A 39 -9.09 -7.09 3.57
N ALA A 40 -7.96 -7.70 3.23
CA ALA A 40 -7.82 -8.62 2.11
C ALA A 40 -8.81 -9.79 2.17
N LYS A 41 -9.03 -10.38 3.36
CA LYS A 41 -10.01 -11.46 3.50
C LYS A 41 -11.44 -11.01 3.21
N VAL A 42 -11.83 -9.83 3.69
CA VAL A 42 -13.18 -9.27 3.49
C VAL A 42 -13.37 -8.91 2.02
N VAL A 43 -12.39 -8.23 1.42
CA VAL A 43 -12.41 -7.85 0.00
C VAL A 43 -12.42 -9.09 -0.89
N ALA A 44 -11.65 -10.14 -0.56
CA ALA A 44 -11.70 -11.39 -1.31
C ALA A 44 -13.05 -12.10 -1.13
N HIS A 45 -13.54 -12.23 0.10
CA HIS A 45 -14.78 -12.97 0.39
C HIS A 45 -16.01 -12.31 -0.22
N TYR A 46 -16.11 -10.97 -0.15
CA TYR A 46 -17.26 -10.23 -0.69
C TYR A 46 -17.03 -9.67 -2.08
N GLY A 47 -15.79 -9.56 -2.54
CA GLY A 47 -15.45 -8.99 -3.84
C GLY A 47 -15.22 -10.02 -4.93
N PHE A 48 -14.85 -11.27 -4.60
CA PHE A 48 -14.57 -12.30 -5.61
C PHE A 48 -15.79 -12.63 -6.48
N ILE A 49 -16.96 -12.85 -5.85
CA ILE A 49 -18.20 -13.18 -6.57
C ILE A 49 -18.67 -11.97 -7.41
N PRO A 50 -18.79 -10.74 -6.86
CA PRO A 50 -19.14 -9.57 -7.68
C PRO A 50 -18.17 -9.27 -8.82
N LEU A 51 -16.86 -9.49 -8.62
CA LEU A 51 -15.84 -9.27 -9.64
C LEU A 51 -16.02 -10.24 -10.81
N ILE A 52 -16.22 -11.52 -10.55
CA ILE A 52 -16.46 -12.52 -11.60
C ILE A 52 -17.72 -12.18 -12.38
N VAL A 53 -18.80 -11.81 -11.68
CA VAL A 53 -20.05 -11.41 -12.31
C VAL A 53 -19.84 -10.19 -13.22
N PHE A 54 -19.11 -9.17 -12.76
CA PHE A 54 -18.81 -7.99 -13.57
C PHE A 54 -17.99 -8.29 -14.83
N VAL A 55 -16.98 -9.17 -14.72
CA VAL A 55 -16.17 -9.60 -15.88
C VAL A 55 -17.01 -10.43 -16.84
N ALA A 56 -17.80 -11.36 -16.33
CA ALA A 56 -18.68 -12.18 -17.14
C ALA A 56 -19.70 -11.31 -17.88
N MET A 57 -20.27 -10.30 -17.24
CA MET A 57 -21.24 -9.39 -17.87
C MET A 57 -20.66 -8.53 -19.00
N ASN A 58 -19.36 -8.21 -18.94
CA ASN A 58 -18.68 -7.52 -20.05
C ASN A 58 -18.34 -8.46 -21.21
N SER A 59 -18.53 -9.77 -21.04
CA SER A 59 -18.38 -10.76 -22.11
C SER A 59 -19.72 -10.89 -22.85
N ASP A 60 -19.73 -10.63 -24.15
CA ASP A 60 -20.94 -10.78 -24.96
C ASP A 60 -21.33 -12.26 -25.14
N PRO A 61 -22.62 -12.61 -25.02
CA PRO A 61 -23.79 -11.75 -24.78
C PRO A 61 -24.02 -11.42 -23.29
N LYS A 62 -24.43 -10.17 -23.00
CA LYS A 62 -24.80 -9.68 -21.66
C LYS A 62 -25.94 -10.50 -21.05
N HIS A 63 -25.59 -11.46 -20.18
CA HIS A 63 -26.54 -12.26 -19.44
C HIS A 63 -27.30 -11.41 -18.42
N ASN A 64 -28.60 -11.65 -18.31
CA ASN A 64 -29.48 -10.93 -17.39
C ASN A 64 -29.20 -11.44 -15.96
N LEU A 65 -28.59 -10.60 -15.10
CA LEU A 65 -28.25 -10.92 -13.71
C LEU A 65 -29.39 -11.54 -12.91
N PHE A 66 -30.62 -11.10 -13.19
CA PHE A 66 -31.81 -11.57 -12.51
C PHE A 66 -32.09 -13.04 -12.81
N GLN A 67 -31.67 -13.56 -13.96
CA GLN A 67 -31.84 -14.97 -14.35
C GLN A 67 -30.85 -15.91 -13.65
N LEU A 68 -29.76 -15.39 -13.07
CA LEU A 68 -28.79 -16.15 -12.26
C LEU A 68 -29.15 -16.18 -10.77
N LEU A 69 -29.88 -15.15 -10.29
CA LEU A 69 -30.23 -14.96 -8.89
C LEU A 69 -31.68 -15.33 -8.58
N SER A 70 -32.56 -15.44 -9.58
CA SER A 70 -33.90 -15.99 -9.41
C SER A 70 -33.88 -17.50 -9.69
N PRO A 71 -34.20 -18.37 -8.71
CA PRO A 71 -34.59 -19.73 -9.07
C PRO A 71 -35.86 -19.67 -9.91
N VAL A 72 -35.86 -20.36 -11.05
CA VAL A 72 -37.08 -20.65 -11.82
C VAL A 72 -38.03 -21.50 -11.01
#